data_AF-A0A0M0LL25-F1
#
_entry.id   AF-A0A0M0LL25-F1
#
_cell.length_a   1.000
_cell.length_b   1.000
_cell.length_c   1.000
_cell.angle_alpha   90.00
_cell.angle_beta   90.00
_cell.angle_gamma   90.00
#
_symmetry.space_group_name_H-M   'P 1'
#
loop_
_entity.id
_entity.type
_entity.pdbx_description
1 polymer ?
#
loop_
_entity_poly.entity_id
_entity_poly.type
_entity_poly.pdbx_seq_one_letter_code
_entity_poly.pdbx_strand_id
1 'polypeptide(L)'
;MKQAKKLDPFSPMKSANSFGTLIVEKNSEIKIELDKKATFITVIQLNEDGKVEEVPLNGNVLTVPAEEGYYVYEVVGKWKNGETTLVFDIDVN
;
A
#
# COMPACT_ATOMS: atom_id res chain seq x y z
N MET A 1 -16.42 36.44 -7.81
CA MET A 1 -16.02 35.36 -8.73
C MET A 1 -15.59 34.15 -7.91
N LYS A 2 -16.02 32.93 -8.26
CA LYS A 2 -15.51 31.70 -7.63
C LYS A 2 -14.42 31.12 -8.53
N GLN A 3 -13.26 30.80 -7.99
CA GLN A 3 -12.18 30.10 -8.70
C GLN A 3 -12.13 28.65 -8.21
N ALA A 4 -11.91 27.72 -9.13
CA ALA A 4 -11.56 26.34 -8.81
C ALA A 4 -10.05 26.16 -9.04
N LYS A 5 -9.34 25.55 -8.08
CA LYS A 5 -7.91 25.25 -8.19
C LYS A 5 -7.74 23.74 -8.41
N LYS A 6 -6.92 23.34 -9.38
CA LYS A 6 -6.54 21.95 -9.57
C LYS A 6 -5.71 21.50 -8.36
N LEU A 7 -6.09 20.38 -7.75
CA LEU A 7 -5.30 19.71 -6.73
C LEU A 7 -4.34 18.71 -7.40
N ASP A 8 -3.22 18.46 -6.75
CA ASP A 8 -2.34 17.38 -7.17
C ASP A 8 -3.06 16.03 -6.99
N PRO A 9 -2.96 15.11 -7.96
CA PRO A 9 -3.56 13.79 -7.82
C PRO A 9 -2.89 13.03 -6.67
N PHE A 10 -3.67 12.19 -6.00
CA PHE A 10 -3.15 11.25 -5.00
C PHE A 10 -2.05 10.37 -5.61
N SER A 11 -0.99 10.14 -4.85
CA SER A 11 0.15 9.32 -5.25
C SER A 11 0.65 8.54 -4.02
N PRO A 12 0.61 7.20 -4.05
CA PRO A 12 1.15 6.37 -2.98
C PRO A 12 2.63 6.66 -2.74
N MET A 13 3.44 6.72 -3.82
CA MET A 13 4.87 7.05 -3.76
C MET A 13 5.16 8.39 -3.05
N LYS A 14 4.38 9.44 -3.35
CA LYS A 14 4.55 10.73 -2.63
C LYS A 14 4.11 10.65 -1.18
N SER A 15 3.08 9.84 -0.88
CA SER A 15 2.55 9.68 0.47
C SER A 15 3.55 8.95 1.37
N ALA A 16 4.28 7.97 0.83
CA ALA A 16 5.31 7.20 1.53
C ALA A 16 6.38 8.09 2.19
N ASN A 17 6.76 9.19 1.56
CA ASN A 17 7.72 10.16 2.11
C ASN A 17 7.26 10.86 3.41
N SER A 18 6.02 10.64 3.86
CA SER A 18 5.44 11.32 5.03
C SER A 18 5.56 10.51 6.32
N PHE A 19 6.06 9.28 6.27
CA PHE A 19 6.20 8.38 7.43
C PHE A 19 7.50 7.58 7.34
N GLY A 20 7.82 6.84 8.40
CA GLY A 20 9.04 6.04 8.47
C GLY A 20 8.89 4.70 7.77
N THR A 21 9.90 4.32 7.00
CA THR A 21 9.99 3.05 6.27
C THR A 21 10.14 1.87 7.22
N LEU A 22 9.39 0.79 6.94
CA LEU A 22 9.49 -0.47 7.68
C LEU A 22 10.62 -1.33 7.13
N ILE A 23 11.60 -1.67 7.96
CA ILE A 23 12.65 -2.62 7.58
C ILE A 23 12.15 -4.04 7.82
N VAL A 24 12.17 -4.89 6.79
CA VAL A 24 11.65 -6.26 6.84
C VAL A 24 12.57 -7.25 6.15
N GLU A 25 12.52 -8.52 6.59
CA GLU A 25 13.29 -9.60 5.97
C GLU A 25 12.61 -10.13 4.70
N LYS A 26 13.41 -10.57 3.73
CA LYS A 26 12.93 -11.28 2.54
C LYS A 26 11.99 -12.43 2.87
N ASN A 27 10.93 -12.59 2.09
CA ASN A 27 9.92 -13.67 2.25
C ASN A 27 9.21 -13.68 3.62
N SER A 28 9.39 -12.66 4.46
CA SER A 28 8.61 -12.52 5.68
C SER A 28 7.16 -12.21 5.37
N GLU A 29 6.30 -12.27 6.38
CA GLU A 29 4.86 -12.05 6.24
C GLU A 29 4.44 -10.74 6.88
N ILE A 30 3.61 -9.97 6.17
CA ILE A 30 2.96 -8.77 6.69
C ILE A 30 1.46 -9.03 6.73
N LYS A 31 0.88 -8.94 7.93
CA LYS A 31 -0.57 -9.05 8.14
C LYS A 31 -1.22 -7.67 8.10
N ILE A 32 -2.21 -7.51 7.24
CA ILE A 32 -3.02 -6.31 7.15
C ILE A 32 -4.18 -6.38 8.14
N GLU A 33 -4.21 -5.44 9.08
CA GLU A 33 -5.28 -5.30 10.06
C GLU A 33 -6.03 -3.98 9.83
N LEU A 34 -7.34 -4.08 9.62
CA LEU A 34 -8.26 -2.95 9.51
C LEU A 34 -9.26 -3.05 10.66
N ASP A 35 -9.59 -1.93 11.31
CA ASP A 35 -10.45 -1.86 12.51
C ASP A 35 -11.78 -2.62 12.37
N LYS A 36 -12.32 -2.68 11.16
CA LYS A 36 -13.52 -3.45 10.82
C LYS A 36 -13.20 -4.40 9.69
N LYS A 37 -13.74 -5.61 9.77
CA LYS A 37 -13.62 -6.61 8.70
C LYS A 37 -14.14 -6.04 7.37
N ALA A 38 -13.23 -5.79 6.45
CA ALA A 38 -13.56 -5.40 5.09
C ALA A 38 -14.18 -6.59 4.34
N THR A 39 -15.05 -6.30 3.37
CA THR A 39 -15.58 -7.31 2.44
C THR A 39 -14.49 -7.75 1.47
N PHE A 40 -13.67 -6.81 1.03
CA PHE A 40 -12.55 -7.04 0.12
C PHE A 40 -11.35 -6.18 0.55
N ILE A 41 -10.15 -6.76 0.40
CA ILE A 41 -8.89 -6.05 0.54
C ILE A 41 -8.11 -6.31 -0.75
N THR A 42 -7.66 -5.24 -1.39
CA THR A 42 -6.76 -5.29 -2.53
C THR A 42 -5.48 -4.57 -2.14
N VAL A 43 -4.33 -5.11 -2.55
CA VAL A 43 -3.03 -4.52 -2.29
C VAL A 43 -2.31 -4.32 -3.61
N ILE A 44 -1.85 -3.09 -3.85
CA ILE A 44 -1.02 -2.74 -5.00
C ILE A 44 0.37 -2.40 -4.49
N GLN A 45 1.39 -3.03 -5.07
CA GLN A 45 2.79 -2.72 -4.82
C GLN A 45 3.31 -1.82 -5.95
N LEU A 46 4.14 -0.85 -5.57
CA LEU A 46 4.92 -0.01 -6.46
C LEU A 46 6.39 -0.11 -6.05
N ASN A 47 7.29 -0.38 -7.00
CA ASN A 47 8.74 -0.30 -6.76
C ASN A 47 9.34 0.98 -7.37
N GLU A 48 10.61 1.24 -7.10
CA GLU A 48 11.31 2.44 -7.59
C GLU A 48 11.45 2.50 -9.12
N ASP A 49 11.44 1.35 -9.80
CA ASP A 49 11.45 1.27 -11.26
C ASP A 49 10.11 1.66 -11.90
N GLY A 50 9.09 1.94 -11.08
CA GLY A 50 7.74 2.25 -11.53
C GLY A 50 6.93 1.02 -11.94
N LYS A 51 7.39 -0.19 -11.59
CA LYS A 51 6.59 -1.41 -11.71
C LYS A 51 5.44 -1.33 -10.71
N VAL A 52 4.23 -1.61 -11.21
CA VAL A 52 3.00 -1.64 -10.41
C VAL A 52 2.35 -3.01 -10.57
N GLU A 53 2.07 -3.68 -9.46
CA GLU A 53 1.42 -4.99 -9.50
C GLU A 53 0.45 -5.19 -8.33
N GLU A 54 -0.60 -5.98 -8.56
CA GLU A 54 -1.49 -6.42 -7.50
C GLU A 54 -0.83 -7.58 -6.74
N VAL A 55 -0.78 -7.48 -5.42
CA VAL A 55 -0.15 -8.47 -4.55
C VAL A 55 -1.21 -9.46 -4.08
N PRO A 56 -1.06 -10.77 -4.38
CA PRO A 56 -1.98 -11.77 -3.90
C PRO A 56 -1.89 -11.89 -2.37
N LEU A 57 -3.05 -12.02 -1.74
CA LEU A 57 -3.15 -12.22 -0.29
C LEU A 57 -3.55 -13.66 0.03
N ASN A 58 -2.93 -14.22 1.07
CA ASN A 58 -3.44 -15.41 1.74
C ASN A 58 -4.24 -14.98 2.98
N GLY A 59 -5.56 -14.86 2.82
CA GLY A 59 -6.40 -14.16 3.79
C GLY A 59 -6.08 -12.66 3.77
N ASN A 60 -5.52 -12.14 4.87
CA ASN A 60 -5.08 -10.73 4.96
C ASN A 60 -3.55 -10.63 5.08
N VAL A 61 -2.83 -11.69 4.72
CA VAL A 61 -1.37 -11.76 4.82
C VAL A 61 -0.78 -11.67 3.43
N LEU A 62 0.20 -10.78 3.27
CA LEU A 62 1.06 -10.74 2.08
C LEU A 62 2.44 -11.27 2.43
N THR A 63 3.11 -11.83 1.44
CA THR A 63 4.51 -12.26 1.53
C THR A 63 5.39 -11.16 0.94
N VAL A 64 6.40 -10.75 1.70
CA VAL A 64 7.41 -9.76 1.30
C VAL A 64 8.22 -10.32 0.12
N PRO A 65 8.59 -9.49 -0.88
CA PRO A 65 9.44 -9.92 -1.98
C PRO A 65 10.71 -10.65 -1.53
N ALA A 66 11.19 -11.57 -2.37
CA ALA A 66 12.50 -12.19 -2.18
C ALA A 66 13.65 -11.27 -2.65
N GLU A 67 13.32 -10.27 -3.46
CA GLU A 67 14.24 -9.28 -4.00
C GLU A 67 14.44 -8.15 -3.00
N GLU A 68 15.69 -7.72 -2.82
CA GLU A 68 16.02 -6.56 -1.99
C GLU A 68 15.54 -5.28 -2.67
N GLY A 69 15.14 -4.31 -1.85
CA GLY A 69 14.83 -2.98 -2.35
C GLY A 69 13.64 -2.33 -1.65
N TYR A 70 13.30 -1.17 -2.19
CA TYR A 70 12.25 -0.31 -1.67
C TYR A 70 10.93 -0.55 -2.39
N TYR A 71 9.87 -0.75 -1.60
CA TYR A 71 8.53 -1.01 -2.10
C TYR A 71 7.49 -0.19 -1.34
N VAL A 72 6.58 0.42 -2.08
CA VAL A 72 5.41 1.13 -1.55
C VAL A 72 4.16 0.30 -1.79
N TYR A 73 3.33 0.16 -0.77
CA TYR A 73 2.09 -0.59 -0.81
C TYR A 73 0.89 0.35 -0.64
N GLU A 74 -0.04 0.29 -1.58
CA GLU A 74 -1.37 0.87 -1.46
C GLU A 74 -2.38 -0.24 -1.13
N VAL A 75 -2.97 -0.17 0.06
CA VAL A 75 -3.99 -1.11 0.53
C VAL A 75 -5.36 -0.46 0.43
N VAL A 76 -6.25 -1.06 -0.35
CA VAL A 76 -7.63 -0.60 -0.50
C VAL A 76 -8.56 -1.57 0.21
N GLY A 77 -9.15 -1.11 1.32
CA GLY A 77 -10.19 -1.84 2.06
C GLY A 77 -11.58 -1.38 1.64
N LYS A 78 -12.46 -2.32 1.26
CA LYS A 78 -13.84 -2.02 0.84
C LYS A 78 -14.88 -2.67 1.76
N TRP A 79 -15.85 -1.88 2.18
CA TRP A 79 -17.06 -2.30 2.89
C TRP A 79 -18.29 -1.99 2.04
N LYS A 80 -19.47 -2.47 2.48
CA LYS A 80 -20.74 -2.20 1.78
C LYS A 80 -21.02 -0.70 1.55
N ASN A 81 -20.61 0.16 2.49
CA ASN A 81 -20.98 1.57 2.52
C ASN A 81 -19.74 2.51 2.48
N GLY A 82 -18.59 2.04 2.01
CA GLY A 82 -17.40 2.89 1.93
C GLY A 82 -16.13 2.13 1.63
N GLU A 83 -15.08 2.88 1.36
CA GLU A 83 -13.73 2.38 1.13
C GLU A 83 -12.72 3.22 1.89
N THR A 84 -11.56 2.65 2.15
CA THR A 84 -10.40 3.36 2.69
C THR A 84 -9.16 2.97 1.90
N THR A 85 -8.21 3.88 1.85
CA THR A 85 -6.86 3.62 1.36
C THR A 85 -5.88 3.81 2.50
N LEU A 86 -4.99 2.84 2.67
CA LEU A 86 -3.81 2.90 3.53
C LEU A 86 -2.57 2.83 2.63
N VAL A 87 -1.55 3.61 2.96
CA VAL A 87 -0.23 3.52 2.29
C VAL A 87 0.81 3.23 3.35
N PHE A 88 1.72 2.30 3.06
CA PHE A 88 2.94 2.08 3.83
C PHE A 88 4.07 1.71 2.88
N ASP A 89 5.30 1.86 3.33
CA ASP A 89 6.50 1.50 2.60
C ASP A 89 7.39 0.55 3.39
N ILE A 90 8.14 -0.28 2.67
CA ILE A 90 9.09 -1.23 3.23
C ILE A 90 10.43 -1.12 2.52
N ASP A 91 11.48 -1.45 3.26
CA ASP A 91 12.82 -1.72 2.76
C ASP A 91 13.17 -3.18 3.07
N VAL A 92 13.42 -3.96 2.01
CA VAL A 92 13.64 -5.41 2.10
C VAL A 92 15.13 -5.69 2.17
N ASN A 93 15.56 -6.31 3.27
CA ASN A 93 16.94 -6.75 3.53
C ASN A 93 17.05 -8.28 3.68
#